data_AF-A0A1M6UCY7-F1
#
_entry.id   AF-A0A1M6UCY7-F1
#
_cell.length_a   1.000
_cell.length_b   1.000
_cell.length_c   1.000
_cell.angle_alpha   90.00
_cell.angle_beta   90.00
_cell.angle_gamma   90.00
#
_symmetry.space_group_name_H-M   'P 1'
#
loop_
_entity.id
_entity.type
_entity.pdbx_description
1 polymer ?
#
loop_
_entity_poly.entity_id
_entity_poly.type
_entity_poly.pdbx_seq_one_letter_code
_entity_poly.pdbx_strand_id
1 'polypeptide(L)'
;MTALPTQPRPALRGVSGNLTRTDRCTTAWFRLGLHPWSFRGDAERERLIELVACQLGALAGRRLRLRVTSRPYPVRGWAETTHANAVDRPAAPPGALSWPRFLEGEQQHLAATEPVEKQVFLGVDLPTRSRLRRRGRALSLAELTELLSGPGLAAHPATAGELVWLVARSLGLGLPAMPVPGLPADAQIGERELLTLTGRVAVCAEPGAATLTVLGQDGDGVLHRRRLAVLTVGPMQPLHIPEIDDPWMQRTDRLPFPVEWSARFTVRRAEDVTGELRRQLGKVRSQMRHYVLDHGEQPPDSLARAADQVLAIEDQLAAGLTRMHTRVAGWWRIAVTGTDEAETAARVQQVIELYRPQVALDRPRGQFRLAREFVPGEPIASTGHRRRGSVTWVAAAVPTATARVGDDHGVLLGRTTTATRRPVAWDPWLAQEHHQRSGLTAIVGGPGSGKSTLVGTIVHKTLLAGARWTVLDPSGPLAALTRLPEIAPFARHIDLGRAAPGVLNPYRVVAEPVLVRFTDTVSATAEQQWRDERRATAATRRQLVTQVLLGLLPHDITRLPATRIRLQQAVREVGGGPDRHPGQVIDVLRRHAREGEEHAGV
;
A
#
# COMPACT_ATOMS: atom_id res chain seq x y z
N MET A 1 -0.46 -44.63 17.42
CA MET A 1 -1.45 -44.56 16.33
C MET A 1 -1.32 -43.20 15.66
N THR A 2 -0.76 -43.13 14.46
CA THR A 2 -0.63 -41.90 13.67
C THR A 2 -2.02 -41.48 13.18
N ALA A 3 -2.41 -40.22 13.35
CA ALA A 3 -3.72 -39.75 12.92
C ALA A 3 -3.86 -39.81 11.39
N LEU A 4 -4.93 -40.46 10.91
CA LEU A 4 -5.23 -40.55 9.48
C LEU A 4 -5.51 -39.14 8.89
N PRO A 5 -5.04 -38.86 7.66
CA PRO A 5 -5.36 -37.62 6.98
C PRO A 5 -6.87 -37.53 6.71
N THR A 6 -7.48 -36.42 7.10
CA THR A 6 -8.91 -36.16 6.88
C THR A 6 -9.08 -34.92 6.01
N GLN A 7 -9.96 -35.01 5.01
CA GLN A 7 -10.28 -33.86 4.16
C GLN A 7 -11.23 -32.92 4.92
N PRO A 8 -10.85 -31.67 5.21
CA PRO A 8 -11.70 -30.76 5.97
C PRO A 8 -12.84 -30.23 5.09
N ARG A 9 -14.08 -30.66 5.34
CA ARG A 9 -15.27 -30.15 4.65
C ARG A 9 -15.73 -28.81 5.23
N PRO A 10 -15.77 -27.68 4.50
CA PRO A 10 -16.29 -26.41 5.03
C PRO A 10 -17.80 -26.49 5.32
N ALA A 11 -18.28 -25.73 6.33
CA ALA A 11 -19.71 -25.61 6.65
C ALA A 11 -20.52 -24.76 5.63
N LEU A 12 -19.88 -24.30 4.55
CA LEU A 12 -20.50 -23.49 3.52
C LEU A 12 -21.36 -24.34 2.58
N ARG A 13 -22.53 -23.81 2.22
CA ARG A 13 -23.44 -24.36 1.20
C ARG A 13 -23.21 -23.77 -0.19
N GLY A 14 -22.44 -22.68 -0.26
CA GLY A 14 -22.09 -22.04 -1.51
C GLY A 14 -21.66 -20.60 -1.36
N VAL A 15 -21.24 -20.05 -2.50
CA VAL A 15 -20.81 -18.65 -2.69
C VAL A 15 -21.69 -18.05 -3.78
N SER A 16 -22.13 -16.80 -3.61
CA SER A 16 -22.88 -16.06 -4.65
C SER A 16 -22.46 -14.60 -4.62
N GLY A 17 -21.71 -14.15 -5.62
CA GLY A 17 -21.06 -12.83 -5.59
C GLY A 17 -20.20 -12.68 -4.34
N ASN A 18 -20.47 -11.64 -3.53
CA ASN A 18 -19.75 -11.38 -2.28
C ASN A 18 -20.35 -12.07 -1.03
N LEU A 19 -21.27 -13.03 -1.21
CA LEU A 19 -21.97 -13.69 -0.12
C LEU A 19 -21.49 -15.13 0.07
N THR A 20 -21.26 -15.53 1.32
CA THR A 20 -21.16 -16.95 1.69
C THR A 20 -22.38 -17.37 2.49
N ARG A 21 -22.86 -18.60 2.26
CA ARG A 21 -24.06 -19.14 2.91
C ARG A 21 -23.71 -20.39 3.71
N THR A 22 -24.24 -20.46 4.93
CA THR A 22 -24.33 -21.69 5.73
C THR A 22 -25.81 -21.96 6.03
N ASP A 23 -26.11 -23.09 6.67
CA ASP A 23 -27.47 -23.40 7.16
C ASP A 23 -28.00 -22.37 8.16
N ARG A 24 -27.11 -21.61 8.80
CA ARG A 24 -27.45 -20.75 9.94
C ARG A 24 -27.32 -19.26 9.66
N CYS A 25 -26.54 -18.87 8.65
CA CYS A 25 -26.29 -17.47 8.35
C CYS A 25 -25.83 -17.25 6.91
N THR A 26 -26.15 -16.07 6.39
CA THR A 26 -25.49 -15.49 5.23
C THR A 26 -24.52 -14.43 5.71
N THR A 27 -23.30 -14.42 5.18
CA THR A 27 -22.27 -13.43 5.51
C THR A 27 -21.90 -12.68 4.22
N ALA A 28 -21.98 -11.36 4.25
CA ALA A 28 -21.48 -10.50 3.18
C ALA A 28 -20.01 -10.16 3.43
N TRP A 29 -19.15 -10.44 2.46
CA TRP A 29 -17.71 -10.26 2.58
C TRP A 29 -17.21 -9.09 1.75
N PHE A 30 -16.26 -8.37 2.33
CA PHE A 30 -15.61 -7.22 1.72
C PHE A 30 -14.11 -7.38 1.85
N ARG A 31 -13.36 -7.07 0.79
CA ARG A 31 -11.91 -6.92 0.88
C ARG A 31 -11.62 -5.48 1.31
N LEU A 32 -10.84 -5.32 2.36
CA LEU A 32 -10.48 -4.00 2.88
C LEU A 32 -9.27 -3.45 2.11
N GLY A 33 -9.25 -2.13 1.91
CA GLY A 33 -8.09 -1.43 1.36
C GLY A 33 -6.92 -1.49 2.34
N LEU A 34 -5.70 -1.71 1.82
CA LEU A 34 -4.50 -1.59 2.64
C LEU A 34 -4.12 -0.12 2.79
N HIS A 35 -3.64 0.27 3.99
CA HIS A 35 -3.19 1.63 4.25
C HIS A 35 -1.70 1.65 4.60
N PRO A 36 -0.89 2.50 3.96
CA PRO A 36 0.48 2.71 4.39
C PRO A 36 0.46 3.30 5.80
N TRP A 37 1.17 2.68 6.74
CA TRP A 37 1.20 3.12 8.15
C TRP A 37 2.50 3.83 8.51
N SER A 38 3.63 3.28 8.05
CA SER A 38 4.96 3.75 8.41
C SER A 38 5.28 5.18 7.94
N PHE A 39 4.61 5.66 6.89
CA PHE A 39 4.87 6.97 6.26
C PHE A 39 3.84 8.05 6.62
N ARG A 40 2.89 7.74 7.52
CA ARG A 40 1.87 8.70 7.98
C ARG A 40 2.35 9.46 9.21
N GLY A 41 1.97 10.73 9.33
CA GLY A 41 2.12 11.49 10.57
C GLY A 41 1.10 11.02 11.63
N ASP A 42 1.37 11.29 12.92
CA ASP A 42 0.53 10.79 14.00
C ASP A 42 -0.92 11.29 13.94
N ALA A 43 -1.12 12.56 13.57
CA ALA A 43 -2.46 13.11 13.33
C ALA A 43 -3.23 12.37 12.22
N GLU A 44 -2.54 11.93 11.16
CA GLU A 44 -3.17 11.14 10.08
C GLU A 44 -3.47 9.71 10.53
N ARG A 45 -2.62 9.13 11.39
CA ARG A 45 -2.83 7.80 11.97
C ARG A 45 -4.02 7.80 12.93
N GLU A 46 -4.11 8.79 13.81
CA GLU A 46 -5.25 9.01 14.71
C GLU A 46 -6.53 9.15 13.89
N ARG A 47 -6.51 10.00 12.87
CA ARG A 47 -7.68 10.21 12.01
C ARG A 47 -8.13 8.92 11.32
N LEU A 48 -7.20 8.07 10.88
CA LEU A 48 -7.54 6.76 10.30
C LEU A 48 -8.21 5.85 11.34
N ILE A 49 -7.67 5.77 12.56
CA ILE A 49 -8.26 4.98 13.66
C ILE A 49 -9.68 5.48 13.94
N GLU A 50 -9.89 6.79 13.97
CA GLU A 50 -11.22 7.37 14.18
C GLU A 50 -12.21 6.99 13.10
N LEU A 51 -11.82 7.11 11.83
CA LEU A 51 -12.69 6.77 10.70
C LEU A 51 -13.07 5.28 10.72
N VAL A 52 -12.11 4.39 10.95
CA VAL A 52 -12.34 2.95 11.10
C VAL A 52 -13.28 2.68 12.27
N ALA A 53 -13.05 3.31 13.42
CA ALA A 53 -13.89 3.13 14.60
C ALA A 53 -15.33 3.60 14.36
N CYS A 54 -15.53 4.70 13.63
CA CYS A 54 -16.85 5.21 13.31
C CYS A 54 -17.62 4.25 12.39
N GLN A 55 -16.95 3.72 11.36
CA GLN A 55 -17.55 2.74 10.44
C GLN A 55 -17.88 1.42 11.14
N LEU A 56 -16.97 0.90 11.97
CA LEU A 56 -17.23 -0.30 12.78
C LEU A 56 -18.37 -0.06 13.79
N GLY A 57 -18.43 1.13 14.40
CA GLY A 57 -19.47 1.53 15.34
C GLY A 57 -20.86 1.58 14.70
N ALA A 58 -20.95 1.98 13.44
CA ALA A 58 -22.19 1.96 12.65
C ALA A 58 -22.74 0.54 12.41
N LEU A 59 -21.94 -0.52 12.63
CA LEU A 59 -22.35 -1.92 12.54
C LEU A 59 -22.89 -2.47 13.87
N ALA A 60 -23.33 -1.61 14.79
CA ALA A 60 -23.88 -1.99 16.08
C ALA A 60 -24.99 -3.06 15.97
N GLY A 61 -24.87 -4.10 16.79
CA GLY A 61 -25.74 -5.28 16.79
C GLY A 61 -25.38 -6.34 15.76
N ARG A 62 -24.29 -6.17 14.98
CA ARG A 62 -23.85 -7.16 13.98
C ARG A 62 -22.64 -7.95 14.44
N ARG A 63 -22.56 -9.17 13.91
CA ARG A 63 -21.41 -10.06 14.08
C ARG A 63 -20.51 -9.91 12.86
N LEU A 64 -19.24 -9.67 13.15
CA LEU A 64 -18.18 -9.44 12.18
C LEU A 64 -17.18 -10.59 12.23
N ARG A 65 -16.59 -10.88 11.07
CA ARG A 65 -15.52 -11.85 10.87
C ARG A 65 -14.38 -11.14 10.17
N LEU A 66 -13.20 -11.17 10.73
CA LEU A 66 -12.00 -10.62 10.13
C LEU A 66 -11.09 -11.79 9.74
N ARG A 67 -10.54 -11.72 8.53
CA ARG A 67 -9.54 -12.66 8.06
C ARG A 67 -8.37 -11.89 7.48
N VAL A 68 -7.18 -12.02 8.07
CA VAL A 68 -5.94 -11.46 7.53
C VAL A 68 -5.09 -12.63 7.04
N THR A 69 -4.75 -12.59 5.76
CA THR A 69 -3.97 -13.63 5.09
C THR A 69 -3.04 -12.98 4.07
N SER A 70 -2.33 -13.78 3.30
CA SER A 70 -1.43 -13.31 2.24
C SER A 70 -1.67 -14.09 0.96
N ARG A 71 -1.60 -13.40 -0.18
CA ARG A 71 -1.70 -13.97 -1.52
C ARG A 71 -0.37 -13.77 -2.24
N PRO A 72 0.08 -14.72 -3.08
CA PRO A 72 1.23 -14.46 -3.95
C PRO A 72 0.96 -13.22 -4.79
N TYR A 73 2.00 -12.42 -4.97
CA TYR A 73 1.96 -11.24 -5.82
C TYR A 73 1.55 -11.66 -7.25
N PRO A 74 0.61 -10.95 -7.88
CA PRO A 74 0.12 -11.31 -9.21
C PRO A 74 1.14 -10.93 -10.29
N VAL A 75 2.25 -11.66 -10.39
CA VAL A 75 3.35 -11.39 -11.34
C VAL A 75 2.85 -11.20 -12.77
N ARG A 76 1.95 -12.08 -13.22
CA ARG A 76 1.32 -11.97 -14.55
C ARG A 76 0.50 -10.69 -14.71
N GLY A 77 -0.34 -10.35 -13.73
CA GLY A 77 -1.17 -9.15 -13.78
C GLY A 77 -0.34 -7.86 -13.77
N TRP A 78 0.73 -7.83 -12.96
CA TRP A 78 1.73 -6.76 -13.00
C TRP A 78 2.40 -6.66 -14.37
N ALA A 79 2.77 -7.78 -14.99
CA ALA A 79 3.42 -7.77 -16.30
C ALA A 79 2.46 -7.31 -17.41
N GLU A 80 1.21 -7.74 -17.38
CA GLU A 80 0.16 -7.34 -18.33
C GLU A 80 -0.11 -5.83 -18.23
N THR A 81 -0.28 -5.29 -17.01
CA THR A 81 -0.47 -3.84 -16.80
C THR A 81 0.76 -3.03 -17.18
N THR A 82 1.95 -3.48 -16.80
CA THR A 82 3.22 -2.82 -17.18
C THR A 82 3.43 -2.83 -18.70
N HIS A 83 3.05 -3.91 -19.38
CA HIS A 83 3.09 -3.97 -20.84
C HIS A 83 2.07 -3.03 -21.50
N ALA A 84 0.86 -2.96 -20.95
CA ALA A 84 -0.19 -2.08 -21.47
C ALA A 84 0.20 -0.59 -21.37
N ASN A 85 0.90 -0.21 -20.29
CA ASN A 85 1.40 1.15 -20.11
C ASN A 85 2.64 1.46 -20.98
N ALA A 86 3.32 0.44 -21.53
CA ALA A 86 4.51 0.60 -22.33
C ALA A 86 4.19 0.90 -23.81
N VAL A 87 3.78 2.14 -24.07
CA VAL A 87 3.40 2.67 -25.39
C VAL A 87 4.61 3.22 -26.18
N ASP A 88 4.50 3.29 -27.51
CA ASP A 88 5.51 3.88 -28.41
C ASP A 88 6.96 3.37 -28.22
N ARG A 89 7.10 2.07 -27.90
CA ARG A 89 8.39 1.44 -27.63
C ARG A 89 9.30 1.42 -28.88
N PRO A 90 10.61 1.69 -28.73
CA PRO A 90 11.55 1.55 -29.84
C PRO A 90 11.69 0.08 -30.25
N ALA A 91 11.86 -0.17 -31.55
CA ALA A 91 12.18 -1.49 -32.04
C ALA A 91 13.59 -1.89 -31.57
N ALA A 92 13.72 -3.05 -30.92
CA ALA A 92 14.99 -3.51 -30.42
C ALA A 92 15.95 -3.86 -31.58
N PRO A 93 17.21 -3.40 -31.55
CA PRO A 93 18.21 -3.81 -32.53
C PRO A 93 18.44 -5.33 -32.51
N PRO A 94 18.82 -5.95 -33.64
CA PRO A 94 19.12 -7.38 -33.68
C PRO A 94 20.19 -7.78 -32.65
N GLY A 95 19.91 -8.82 -31.86
CA GLY A 95 20.81 -9.32 -30.81
C GLY A 95 20.81 -8.52 -29.50
N ALA A 96 20.14 -7.37 -29.45
CA ALA A 96 20.00 -6.57 -28.23
C ALA A 96 18.81 -7.04 -27.35
N LEU A 97 18.73 -6.55 -26.12
CA LEU A 97 17.62 -6.85 -25.21
C LEU A 97 16.31 -6.25 -25.74
N SER A 98 15.34 -7.11 -26.07
CA SER A 98 14.00 -6.68 -26.49
C SER A 98 13.06 -6.51 -25.30
N TRP A 99 12.01 -5.70 -25.46
CA TRP A 99 10.99 -5.52 -24.42
C TRP A 99 10.36 -6.84 -23.92
N PRO A 100 9.93 -7.78 -24.79
CA PRO A 100 9.39 -9.05 -24.32
C PRO A 100 10.39 -9.83 -23.46
N ARG A 101 11.67 -9.88 -23.87
CA ARG A 101 12.73 -10.55 -23.10
C ARG A 101 13.03 -9.86 -21.77
N PHE A 102 13.04 -8.53 -21.77
CA PHE A 102 13.18 -7.74 -20.55
C PHE A 102 12.04 -8.06 -19.56
N LEU A 103 10.79 -8.03 -20.04
CA LEU A 103 9.62 -8.28 -19.20
C LEU A 103 9.55 -9.75 -18.73
N GLU A 104 9.94 -10.72 -19.56
CA GLU A 104 10.12 -12.11 -19.15
C GLU A 104 11.16 -12.24 -18.04
N GLY A 105 12.31 -11.58 -18.18
CA GLY A 105 13.37 -11.59 -17.15
C GLY A 105 12.90 -10.99 -15.82
N GLU A 106 12.16 -9.89 -15.85
CA GLU A 106 11.59 -9.27 -14.65
C GLU A 106 10.53 -10.18 -13.99
N GLN A 107 9.69 -10.86 -14.79
CA GLN A 107 8.74 -11.85 -14.28
C GLN A 107 9.45 -13.03 -13.61
N GLN A 108 10.51 -13.56 -14.22
CA GLN A 108 11.32 -14.65 -13.64
C GLN A 108 11.97 -14.19 -12.33
N HIS A 109 12.50 -12.96 -12.29
CA HIS A 109 13.08 -12.39 -11.08
C HIS A 109 12.05 -12.28 -9.95
N LEU A 110 10.84 -11.79 -10.25
CA LEU A 110 9.75 -11.74 -9.28
C LEU A 110 9.33 -13.13 -8.82
N ALA A 111 9.12 -14.06 -9.74
CA ALA A 111 8.69 -15.43 -9.43
C ALA A 111 9.69 -16.14 -8.50
N ALA A 112 11.00 -15.94 -8.72
CA ALA A 112 12.06 -16.50 -7.87
C ALA A 112 12.06 -15.99 -6.42
N THR A 113 11.37 -14.87 -6.14
CA THR A 113 11.32 -14.28 -4.79
C THR A 113 10.05 -14.61 -4.00
N GLU A 114 9.11 -15.36 -4.60
CA GLU A 114 7.78 -15.68 -4.06
C GLU A 114 7.13 -14.55 -3.24
N PRO A 115 7.02 -13.33 -3.80
CA PRO A 115 6.53 -12.21 -3.02
C PRO A 115 5.07 -12.42 -2.65
N VAL A 116 4.73 -12.04 -1.42
CA VAL A 116 3.36 -12.15 -0.90
C VAL A 116 2.80 -10.78 -0.56
N GLU A 117 1.54 -10.58 -0.93
CA GLU A 117 0.75 -9.41 -0.61
C GLU A 117 -0.25 -9.73 0.50
N LYS A 118 -0.31 -8.86 1.50
CA LYS A 118 -1.30 -8.96 2.60
C LYS A 118 -2.71 -8.73 2.05
N GLN A 119 -3.67 -9.53 2.46
CA GLN A 119 -5.07 -9.34 2.15
C GLN A 119 -5.90 -9.40 3.42
N VAL A 120 -6.86 -8.48 3.53
CA VAL A 120 -7.73 -8.36 4.69
C VAL A 120 -9.18 -8.44 4.23
N PHE A 121 -9.93 -9.37 4.81
CA PHE A 121 -11.34 -9.57 4.51
C PHE A 121 -12.18 -9.34 5.76
N LEU A 122 -13.27 -8.59 5.60
CA LEU A 122 -14.29 -8.35 6.61
C LEU A 122 -15.62 -8.95 6.17
N GLY A 123 -16.08 -9.96 6.89
CA GLY A 123 -17.40 -10.57 6.75
C GLY A 123 -18.39 -9.97 7.75
N VAL A 124 -19.56 -9.56 7.27
CA VAL A 124 -20.68 -9.06 8.08
C VAL A 124 -21.83 -10.05 8.00
N ASP A 125 -22.23 -10.61 9.14
CA ASP A 125 -23.41 -11.49 9.20
C ASP A 125 -24.67 -10.67 8.86
N LEU A 126 -25.43 -11.15 7.88
CA LEU A 126 -26.74 -10.61 7.54
C LEU A 126 -27.82 -11.20 8.46
N PRO A 127 -28.81 -10.40 8.89
CA PRO A 127 -29.92 -10.90 9.69
C PRO A 127 -30.76 -11.89 8.87
N THR A 128 -31.18 -12.98 9.50
CA THR A 128 -32.14 -13.92 8.90
C THR A 128 -33.53 -13.28 8.83
N ARG A 129 -34.34 -13.65 7.83
CA ARG A 129 -35.71 -13.09 7.60
C ARG A 129 -36.60 -13.11 8.86
N SER A 130 -36.47 -14.11 9.74
CA SER A 130 -37.24 -14.20 11.00
C SER A 130 -36.81 -13.18 12.07
N ARG A 131 -35.56 -12.69 12.04
CA ARG A 131 -35.03 -11.71 13.00
C ARG A 131 -35.26 -10.26 12.57
N LEU A 132 -35.51 -10.00 11.29
CA LEU A 132 -35.86 -8.68 10.78
C LEU A 132 -37.14 -8.11 11.41
N ARG A 133 -38.15 -8.96 11.68
CA ARG A 133 -39.42 -8.53 12.31
C ARG A 133 -39.30 -8.03 13.75
N ARG A 134 -38.23 -8.37 14.49
CA ARG A 134 -38.09 -8.09 15.94
C ARG A 134 -37.14 -6.94 16.29
N ARG A 135 -36.32 -6.44 15.35
CA ARG A 135 -35.17 -5.57 15.68
C ARG A 135 -34.88 -4.53 14.60
N GLY A 136 -35.72 -3.49 14.48
CA GLY A 136 -35.44 -2.26 13.72
C GLY A 136 -35.12 -2.43 12.23
N ARG A 137 -34.81 -1.32 11.54
CA ARG A 137 -34.42 -1.32 10.11
C ARG A 137 -33.07 -2.00 9.95
N ALA A 138 -33.02 -3.10 9.19
CA ALA A 138 -31.77 -3.73 8.79
C ALA A 138 -31.18 -2.95 7.61
N LEU A 139 -29.90 -2.57 7.70
CA LEU A 139 -29.14 -2.11 6.53
C LEU A 139 -29.23 -3.16 5.41
N SER A 140 -29.65 -2.70 4.24
CA SER A 140 -29.57 -3.40 2.96
C SER A 140 -28.11 -3.67 2.59
N LEU A 141 -27.90 -4.54 1.60
CA LEU A 141 -26.54 -4.83 1.11
C LEU A 141 -25.89 -3.59 0.47
N ALA A 142 -26.68 -2.73 -0.18
CA ALA A 142 -26.21 -1.48 -0.77
C ALA A 142 -25.74 -0.48 0.30
N GLU A 143 -26.57 -0.22 1.33
CA GLU A 143 -26.19 0.65 2.46
C GLU A 143 -24.97 0.10 3.22
N LEU A 144 -24.85 -1.22 3.34
CA LEU A 144 -23.67 -1.84 3.94
C LEU A 144 -22.41 -1.61 3.09
N THR A 145 -22.54 -1.71 1.76
CA THR A 145 -21.43 -1.49 0.84
C THR A 145 -20.96 -0.03 0.92
N GLU A 146 -21.88 0.93 0.82
CA GLU A 146 -21.59 2.35 0.94
C GLU A 146 -20.90 2.69 2.27
N LEU A 147 -21.43 2.17 3.38
CA LEU A 147 -20.83 2.36 4.71
C LEU A 147 -19.38 1.86 4.77
N LEU A 148 -19.10 0.67 4.23
CA LEU A 148 -17.79 0.04 4.33
C LEU A 148 -16.79 0.60 3.29
N SER A 149 -17.27 1.13 2.16
CA SER A 149 -16.44 1.80 1.16
C SER A 149 -15.93 3.18 1.58
N GLY A 150 -16.44 3.73 2.69
CA GLY A 150 -15.91 4.98 3.27
C GLY A 150 -14.41 4.89 3.63
N PRO A 151 -13.75 6.06 3.83
CA PRO A 151 -12.29 6.20 3.78
C PRO A 151 -11.51 5.50 4.89
N GLY A 152 -12.15 5.10 6.00
CA GLY A 152 -11.47 4.37 7.08
C GLY A 152 -11.16 2.93 6.70
N LEU A 153 -12.15 2.19 6.22
CA LEU A 153 -12.02 0.78 5.82
C LEU A 153 -11.69 0.61 4.33
N ALA A 154 -12.03 1.60 3.49
CA ALA A 154 -11.84 1.62 2.05
C ALA A 154 -12.21 0.27 1.39
N ALA A 155 -13.32 -0.32 1.83
CA ALA A 155 -13.67 -1.68 1.48
C ALA A 155 -14.40 -1.75 0.14
N HIS A 156 -14.19 -2.83 -0.60
CA HIS A 156 -15.02 -3.18 -1.74
C HIS A 156 -15.61 -4.59 -1.57
N PRO A 157 -16.77 -4.89 -2.18
CA PRO A 157 -17.33 -6.24 -2.18
C PRO A 157 -16.29 -7.24 -2.69
N ALA A 158 -16.13 -8.37 -1.99
CA ALA A 158 -15.27 -9.45 -2.47
C ALA A 158 -15.91 -10.17 -3.66
N THR A 159 -15.11 -10.54 -4.65
CA THR A 159 -15.58 -11.36 -5.79
C THR A 159 -15.76 -12.82 -5.38
N ALA A 160 -16.55 -13.58 -6.15
CA ALA A 160 -16.70 -15.02 -5.92
C ALA A 160 -15.34 -15.75 -5.95
N GLY A 161 -14.46 -15.40 -6.90
CA GLY A 161 -13.11 -15.95 -6.99
C GLY A 161 -12.24 -15.65 -5.77
N GLU A 162 -12.27 -14.42 -5.25
CA GLU A 162 -11.58 -14.07 -4.00
C GLU A 162 -12.11 -14.86 -2.80
N LEU A 163 -13.42 -15.14 -2.74
CA LEU A 163 -14.01 -15.93 -1.66
C LEU A 163 -13.67 -17.41 -1.75
N VAL A 164 -13.68 -18.01 -2.93
CA VAL A 164 -13.19 -19.39 -3.10
C VAL A 164 -11.72 -19.48 -2.71
N TRP A 165 -10.91 -18.52 -3.15
CA TRP A 165 -9.51 -18.42 -2.75
C TRP A 165 -9.37 -18.30 -1.23
N LEU A 166 -10.17 -17.43 -0.58
CA LEU A 166 -10.14 -17.26 0.87
C LEU A 166 -10.50 -18.56 1.61
N VAL A 167 -11.47 -19.31 1.12
CA VAL A 167 -11.87 -20.61 1.69
C VAL A 167 -10.74 -21.62 1.50
N ALA A 168 -10.20 -21.77 0.28
CA ALA A 168 -9.09 -22.67 -0.01
C ALA A 168 -7.86 -22.35 0.86
N ARG A 169 -7.50 -21.06 0.96
CA ARG A 169 -6.39 -20.58 1.80
C ARG A 169 -6.62 -20.85 3.28
N SER A 170 -7.86 -20.72 3.74
CA SER A 170 -8.21 -20.97 5.15
C SER A 170 -8.28 -22.45 5.51
N LEU A 171 -8.52 -23.33 4.54
CA LEU A 171 -8.39 -24.78 4.73
C LEU A 171 -6.91 -25.20 4.71
N GLY A 172 -6.12 -24.63 3.79
CA GLY A 172 -4.69 -24.89 3.60
C GLY A 172 -3.75 -23.92 4.33
N LEU A 173 -4.00 -23.64 5.61
CA LEU A 173 -3.16 -22.72 6.40
C LEU A 173 -1.67 -23.12 6.35
N GLY A 174 -0.81 -22.17 5.97
CA GLY A 174 0.64 -22.36 5.88
C GLY A 174 1.16 -23.04 4.61
N LEU A 175 0.29 -23.68 3.82
CA LEU A 175 0.67 -24.21 2.51
C LEU A 175 1.04 -23.07 1.56
N PRO A 176 1.79 -23.31 0.47
CA PRO A 176 1.84 -22.36 -0.63
C PRO A 176 0.44 -22.09 -1.19
N ALA A 177 0.29 -21.05 -2.00
CA ALA A 177 -1.01 -20.73 -2.56
C ALA A 177 -1.48 -21.83 -3.51
N MET A 178 -2.55 -22.50 -3.09
CA MET A 178 -3.19 -23.53 -3.90
C MET A 178 -3.85 -22.88 -5.12
N PRO A 179 -3.72 -23.47 -6.31
CA PRO A 179 -4.32 -22.90 -7.51
C PRO A 179 -5.85 -22.92 -7.38
N VAL A 180 -6.46 -21.77 -7.62
CA VAL A 180 -7.91 -21.61 -7.73
C VAL A 180 -8.20 -21.02 -9.10
N PRO A 181 -9.15 -21.58 -9.87
CA PRO A 181 -9.48 -21.04 -11.19
C PRO A 181 -9.95 -19.59 -11.09
N GLY A 182 -9.64 -18.81 -12.13
CA GLY A 182 -10.22 -17.48 -12.31
C GLY A 182 -11.73 -17.63 -12.52
N LEU A 183 -12.52 -17.07 -11.61
CA LEU A 183 -13.98 -17.14 -11.65
C LEU A 183 -14.54 -15.75 -11.95
N PRO A 184 -15.63 -15.65 -12.75
CA PRO A 184 -16.37 -14.39 -12.91
C PRO A 184 -16.77 -13.80 -11.56
N ALA A 185 -16.84 -12.47 -11.47
CA ALA A 185 -17.13 -11.78 -10.20
C ALA A 185 -18.49 -12.16 -9.60
N ASP A 186 -19.47 -12.44 -10.47
CA ASP A 186 -20.86 -12.80 -10.18
C ASP A 186 -21.10 -14.32 -10.15
N ALA A 187 -20.04 -15.14 -10.24
CA ALA A 187 -20.16 -16.59 -10.23
C ALA A 187 -20.95 -17.10 -9.02
N GLN A 188 -21.80 -18.10 -9.27
CA GLN A 188 -22.56 -18.81 -8.24
C GLN A 188 -22.01 -20.21 -8.10
N ILE A 189 -21.50 -20.52 -6.92
CA ILE A 189 -20.76 -21.74 -6.66
C ILE A 189 -21.53 -22.54 -5.64
N GLY A 190 -22.02 -23.70 -6.06
CA GLY A 190 -22.75 -24.62 -5.20
C GLY A 190 -21.82 -25.36 -4.23
N GLU A 191 -22.40 -26.03 -3.22
CA GLU A 191 -21.63 -26.79 -2.24
C GLU A 191 -20.71 -27.84 -2.88
N ARG A 192 -21.22 -28.63 -3.83
CA ARG A 192 -20.44 -29.70 -4.49
C ARG A 192 -19.23 -29.14 -5.24
N GLU A 193 -19.44 -28.09 -6.00
CA GLU A 193 -18.39 -27.39 -6.74
C GLU A 193 -17.35 -26.79 -5.80
N LEU A 194 -17.79 -26.14 -4.71
CA LEU A 194 -16.89 -25.60 -3.70
C LEU A 194 -15.99 -26.70 -3.09
N LEU A 195 -16.53 -27.90 -2.84
CA LEU A 195 -15.76 -29.04 -2.35
C LEU A 195 -14.72 -29.51 -3.37
N THR A 196 -15.08 -29.55 -4.66
CA THR A 196 -14.13 -29.88 -5.74
C THR A 196 -13.00 -28.85 -5.80
N LEU A 197 -13.33 -27.55 -5.74
CA LEU A 197 -12.37 -26.46 -5.83
C LEU A 197 -11.43 -26.37 -4.61
N THR A 198 -11.87 -26.86 -3.45
CA THR A 198 -11.13 -26.75 -2.18
C THR A 198 -10.58 -28.10 -1.68
N GLY A 199 -10.80 -29.18 -2.41
CA GLY A 199 -10.54 -30.55 -1.98
C GLY A 199 -9.08 -30.98 -1.94
N ARG A 200 -8.12 -30.11 -2.30
CA ARG A 200 -6.68 -30.44 -2.40
C ARG A 200 -5.92 -30.40 -1.07
N VAL A 201 -6.64 -30.31 0.05
CA VAL A 201 -6.07 -30.17 1.38
C VAL A 201 -6.54 -31.31 2.27
N ALA A 202 -5.62 -31.86 3.06
CA ALA A 202 -5.92 -32.81 4.12
C ALA A 202 -5.28 -32.35 5.43
N VAL A 203 -5.91 -32.70 6.55
CA VAL A 203 -5.45 -32.36 7.89
C VAL A 203 -5.32 -33.63 8.73
N CYS A 204 -4.17 -33.79 9.38
CA CYS A 204 -3.96 -34.79 10.42
C CYS A 204 -3.94 -34.08 11.77
N ALA A 205 -4.87 -34.46 12.65
CA ALA A 205 -4.95 -33.91 14.00
C ALA A 205 -4.90 -35.05 15.02
N GLU A 206 -3.87 -35.05 15.85
CA GLU A 206 -3.75 -35.97 16.97
C GLU A 206 -4.42 -35.37 18.21
N PRO A 207 -5.28 -36.13 18.92
CA PRO A 207 -5.91 -35.66 20.14
C PRO A 207 -4.88 -35.15 21.15
N GLY A 208 -5.06 -33.93 21.64
CA GLY A 208 -4.15 -33.31 22.62
C GLY A 208 -2.84 -32.79 22.06
N ALA A 209 -2.54 -33.01 20.77
CA ALA A 209 -1.31 -32.53 20.17
C ALA A 209 -1.22 -31.00 20.16
N ALA A 210 0.02 -30.57 20.32
CA ALA A 210 0.44 -29.18 20.38
C ALA A 210 0.31 -28.46 19.03
N THR A 211 0.37 -29.23 17.94
CA THR A 211 0.29 -28.79 16.55
C THR A 211 -0.58 -29.75 15.75
N LEU A 212 -1.02 -29.33 14.57
CA LEU A 212 -1.65 -30.19 13.57
C LEU A 212 -0.81 -30.22 12.29
N THR A 213 -0.97 -31.26 11.48
CA THR A 213 -0.33 -31.33 10.16
C THR A 213 -1.32 -30.95 9.08
N VAL A 214 -0.98 -29.94 8.28
CA VAL A 214 -1.68 -29.58 7.05
C VAL A 214 -0.89 -30.16 5.88
N LEU A 215 -1.58 -30.89 5.02
CA LEU A 215 -1.07 -31.49 3.80
C LEU A 215 -1.81 -30.90 2.62
N GLY A 216 -1.12 -30.61 1.53
CA GLY A 216 -1.77 -30.25 0.28
C GLY A 216 -0.83 -30.35 -0.90
N GLN A 217 -1.43 -30.30 -2.09
CA GLN A 217 -0.73 -30.43 -3.36
C GLN A 217 -0.87 -29.15 -4.19
N ASP A 218 0.24 -28.57 -4.63
CA ASP A 218 0.22 -27.35 -5.44
C ASP A 218 -0.23 -27.61 -6.90
N GLY A 219 -0.07 -26.59 -7.77
CA GLY A 219 -0.45 -26.69 -9.18
C GLY A 219 0.41 -27.68 -9.98
N ASP A 220 1.67 -27.85 -9.60
CA ASP A 220 2.64 -28.72 -10.27
C ASP A 220 2.61 -30.15 -9.73
N GLY A 221 1.73 -30.42 -8.77
CA GLY A 221 1.57 -31.73 -8.17
C GLY A 221 2.52 -32.01 -7.01
N VAL A 222 3.30 -31.03 -6.55
CA VAL A 222 4.23 -31.20 -5.43
C VAL A 222 3.46 -31.24 -4.12
N LEU A 223 3.77 -32.25 -3.30
CA LEU A 223 3.18 -32.42 -1.98
C LEU A 223 3.89 -31.53 -0.96
N HIS A 224 3.10 -30.71 -0.27
CA HIS A 224 3.54 -29.83 0.79
C HIS A 224 3.00 -30.30 2.14
N ARG A 225 3.89 -30.35 3.12
CA ARG A 225 3.56 -30.64 4.53
C ARG A 225 3.93 -29.45 5.40
N ARG A 226 3.01 -29.02 6.25
CA ARG A 226 3.22 -27.95 7.23
C ARG A 226 2.67 -28.35 8.58
N ARG A 227 3.36 -27.94 9.64
CA ARG A 227 2.88 -28.00 11.02
C ARG A 227 2.26 -26.67 11.39
N LEU A 228 1.08 -26.70 12.00
CA LEU A 228 0.29 -25.52 12.35
C LEU A 228 0.03 -25.50 13.85
N ALA A 229 0.25 -24.33 14.46
CA ALA A 229 -0.22 -23.97 15.78
C ALA A 229 -1.11 -22.73 15.70
N VAL A 230 -2.21 -22.75 16.45
CA VAL A 230 -3.14 -21.64 16.62
C VAL A 230 -3.04 -21.11 18.03
N LEU A 231 -2.68 -19.83 18.14
CA LEU A 231 -2.67 -19.05 19.36
C LEU A 231 -3.96 -18.23 19.48
N THR A 232 -4.27 -17.80 20.69
CA THR A 232 -5.37 -16.87 20.97
C THR A 232 -4.86 -15.66 21.74
N VAL A 233 -5.42 -14.50 21.43
CA VAL A 233 -5.16 -13.27 22.19
C VAL A 233 -5.83 -13.37 23.56
N GLY A 234 -5.03 -13.17 24.61
CA GLY A 234 -5.41 -13.16 26.01
C GLY A 234 -5.56 -11.74 26.57
N PRO A 235 -5.37 -11.54 27.89
CA PRO A 235 -5.34 -10.20 28.48
C PRO A 235 -4.31 -9.27 27.82
N MET A 236 -4.64 -7.98 27.76
CA MET A 236 -3.82 -6.94 27.14
C MET A 236 -3.75 -5.74 28.08
N GLN A 237 -2.54 -5.24 28.31
CA GLN A 237 -2.29 -3.99 29.00
C GLN A 237 -2.69 -2.81 28.09
N PRO A 238 -2.96 -1.61 28.63
CA PRO A 238 -3.23 -0.43 27.81
C PRO A 238 -2.09 -0.19 26.80
N LEU A 239 -2.46 0.06 25.55
CA LEU A 239 -1.56 0.42 24.45
C LEU A 239 -1.84 1.86 24.03
N HIS A 240 -0.79 2.64 23.79
CA HIS A 240 -0.89 4.04 23.39
C HIS A 240 -0.61 4.15 21.88
N ILE A 241 -1.62 3.85 21.07
CA ILE A 241 -1.55 3.83 19.60
C ILE A 241 -2.29 5.08 19.08
N PRO A 242 -1.70 5.90 18.18
CA PRO A 242 -0.46 5.64 17.44
C PRO A 242 0.82 6.27 18.04
N GLU A 243 0.70 7.05 19.11
CA GLU A 243 1.76 7.93 19.65
C GLU A 243 3.03 7.18 20.06
N ILE A 244 2.90 6.03 20.73
CA ILE A 244 4.02 5.28 21.31
C ILE A 244 4.10 3.86 20.72
N ASP A 245 2.96 3.21 20.60
CA ASP A 245 2.85 1.81 20.19
C ASP A 245 2.40 1.66 18.73
N ASP A 246 2.93 0.65 18.05
CA ASP A 246 2.41 0.24 16.73
C ASP A 246 1.05 -0.48 16.86
N PRO A 247 0.21 -0.42 15.80
CA PRO A 247 -1.01 -1.22 15.70
C PRO A 247 -0.77 -2.68 16.04
N TRP A 248 -1.47 -3.17 17.05
CA TRP A 248 -1.08 -4.42 17.68
C TRP A 248 -1.17 -5.62 16.73
N MET A 249 -2.12 -5.68 15.77
CA MET A 249 -2.15 -6.76 14.77
C MET A 249 -1.08 -6.62 13.69
N GLN A 250 -0.60 -5.40 13.39
CA GLN A 250 0.44 -5.16 12.39
C GLN A 250 1.80 -5.66 12.87
N ARG A 251 2.03 -5.77 14.18
CA ARG A 251 3.32 -6.20 14.75
C ARG A 251 3.81 -7.51 14.13
N THR A 252 2.93 -8.44 13.77
CA THR A 252 3.31 -9.71 13.12
C THR A 252 3.97 -9.54 11.75
N ASP A 253 3.80 -8.41 11.08
CA ASP A 253 4.46 -8.11 9.80
C ASP A 253 6.00 -7.92 9.98
N ARG A 254 6.49 -7.79 11.22
CA ARG A 254 7.93 -7.76 11.56
C ARG A 254 8.58 -9.15 11.55
N LEU A 255 7.80 -10.22 11.59
CA LEU A 255 8.31 -11.59 11.67
C LEU A 255 8.80 -12.07 10.30
N PRO A 256 9.88 -12.89 10.24
CA PRO A 256 10.45 -13.41 9.00
C PRO A 256 9.66 -14.57 8.38
N PHE A 257 8.43 -14.79 8.82
CA PHE A 257 7.54 -15.82 8.33
C PHE A 257 6.10 -15.29 8.32
N PRO A 258 5.25 -15.81 7.42
CA PRO A 258 3.86 -15.38 7.35
C PRO A 258 3.11 -15.78 8.61
N VAL A 259 2.28 -14.85 9.11
CA VAL A 259 1.35 -15.07 10.21
C VAL A 259 -0.04 -14.68 9.75
N GLU A 260 -1.01 -15.55 10.03
CA GLU A 260 -2.38 -15.36 9.59
C GLU A 260 -3.30 -15.10 10.77
N TRP A 261 -4.28 -14.22 10.59
CA TRP A 261 -5.26 -13.89 11.62
C TRP A 261 -6.66 -14.31 11.23
N SER A 262 -7.42 -14.74 12.24
CA SER A 262 -8.88 -14.83 12.20
C SER A 262 -9.44 -14.15 13.43
N ALA A 263 -10.43 -13.28 13.27
CA ALA A 263 -11.16 -12.74 14.40
C ALA A 263 -12.66 -12.85 14.17
N ARG A 264 -13.40 -13.07 15.26
CA ARG A 264 -14.86 -13.05 15.25
C ARG A 264 -15.33 -12.25 16.42
N PHE A 265 -16.06 -11.18 16.15
CA PHE A 265 -16.48 -10.25 17.19
C PHE A 265 -17.85 -9.67 16.88
N THR A 266 -18.53 -9.20 17.92
CA THR A 266 -19.84 -8.56 17.81
C THR A 266 -19.67 -7.12 18.23
N VAL A 267 -20.07 -6.20 17.36
CA VAL A 267 -20.26 -4.79 17.74
C VAL A 267 -21.57 -4.73 18.50
N ARG A 268 -21.53 -4.35 19.78
CA ARG A 268 -22.71 -4.39 20.64
C ARG A 268 -23.55 -3.12 20.46
N ARG A 269 -24.84 -3.20 20.81
CA ARG A 269 -25.71 -2.02 20.86
C ARG A 269 -25.46 -1.25 22.14
N ALA A 270 -25.61 0.07 22.08
CA ALA A 270 -25.46 0.94 23.24
C ALA A 270 -26.36 0.51 24.41
N GLU A 271 -27.62 0.15 24.11
CA GLU A 271 -28.61 -0.33 25.10
C GLU A 271 -28.10 -1.56 25.89
N ASP A 272 -27.60 -2.58 25.17
CA ASP A 272 -27.10 -3.83 25.76
C ASP A 272 -25.86 -3.61 26.63
N VAL A 273 -25.08 -2.57 26.33
CA VAL A 273 -23.80 -2.27 26.97
C VAL A 273 -23.99 -1.39 28.20
N THR A 274 -24.86 -0.38 28.12
CA THR A 274 -25.05 0.63 29.16
C THR A 274 -25.42 0.01 30.51
N GLY A 275 -26.39 -0.91 30.53
CA GLY A 275 -26.80 -1.59 31.76
C GLY A 275 -25.74 -2.53 32.33
N GLU A 276 -24.85 -3.08 31.48
CA GLU A 276 -23.72 -3.88 31.96
C GLU A 276 -22.61 -3.01 32.52
N LEU A 277 -22.25 -1.91 31.84
CA LEU A 277 -21.23 -0.97 32.32
C LEU A 277 -21.65 -0.35 33.66
N ARG A 278 -22.87 0.17 33.79
CA ARG A 278 -23.38 0.71 35.07
C ARG A 278 -23.24 -0.28 36.23
N ARG A 279 -23.49 -1.57 35.99
CA ARG A 279 -23.30 -2.63 37.00
C ARG A 279 -21.83 -2.86 37.35
N GLN A 280 -20.92 -2.82 36.39
CA GLN A 280 -19.48 -2.97 36.65
C GLN A 280 -18.91 -1.76 37.38
N LEU A 281 -19.28 -0.54 36.95
CA LEU A 281 -18.87 0.70 37.62
C LEU A 281 -19.37 0.75 39.07
N GLY A 282 -20.60 0.29 39.32
CA GLY A 282 -21.15 0.16 40.68
C GLY A 282 -20.34 -0.79 41.58
N LYS A 283 -19.81 -1.90 41.04
CA LYS A 283 -18.94 -2.81 41.80
C LYS A 283 -17.62 -2.17 42.18
N VAL A 284 -16.96 -1.49 41.23
CA VAL A 284 -15.69 -0.79 41.49
C VAL A 284 -15.90 0.30 42.55
N ARG A 285 -16.99 1.07 42.45
CA ARG A 285 -17.37 2.06 43.47
C ARG A 285 -17.60 1.44 44.84
N SER A 286 -18.34 0.34 44.90
CA SER A 286 -18.59 -0.37 46.16
C SER A 286 -17.29 -0.86 46.79
N GLN A 287 -16.36 -1.39 45.98
CA GLN A 287 -15.03 -1.81 46.46
C GLN A 287 -14.21 -0.62 46.95
N MET A 288 -14.18 0.47 46.18
CA MET A 288 -13.46 1.69 46.57
C MET A 288 -14.00 2.27 47.88
N ARG A 289 -15.33 2.33 48.01
CA ARG A 289 -15.99 2.79 49.23
C ARG A 289 -15.64 1.91 50.42
N HIS A 290 -15.64 0.59 50.25
CA HIS A 290 -15.30 -0.35 51.30
C HIS A 290 -13.86 -0.14 51.81
N TYR A 291 -12.88 0.00 50.93
CA TYR A 291 -11.50 0.28 51.34
C TYR A 291 -11.36 1.63 52.07
N VAL A 292 -11.90 2.70 51.46
CA VAL A 292 -11.66 4.06 51.93
C VAL A 292 -12.53 4.43 53.15
N LEU A 293 -13.81 4.08 53.16
CA LEU A 293 -14.75 4.47 54.22
C LEU A 293 -14.90 3.40 55.30
N ASP A 294 -14.95 2.11 54.94
CA ASP A 294 -15.26 1.07 55.92
C ASP A 294 -14.00 0.57 56.66
N HIS A 295 -12.83 0.60 56.01
CA HIS A 295 -11.56 0.12 56.59
C HIS A 295 -10.51 1.21 56.83
N GLY A 296 -10.70 2.42 56.27
CA GLY A 296 -9.71 3.50 56.36
C GLY A 296 -8.35 3.15 55.73
N GLU A 297 -8.32 2.15 54.84
CA GLU A 297 -7.12 1.64 54.19
C GLU A 297 -6.94 2.24 52.81
N GLN A 298 -5.68 2.35 52.36
CA GLN A 298 -5.41 2.76 50.99
C GLN A 298 -5.80 1.63 50.01
N PRO A 299 -6.61 1.93 48.98
CA PRO A 299 -7.00 0.94 48.00
C PRO A 299 -5.79 0.46 47.19
N PRO A 300 -5.76 -0.80 46.71
CA PRO A 300 -4.70 -1.27 45.82
C PRO A 300 -4.61 -0.41 44.54
N ASP A 301 -3.39 -0.20 44.02
CA ASP A 301 -3.15 0.61 42.80
C ASP A 301 -3.94 0.16 41.57
N SER A 302 -4.28 -1.13 41.48
CA SER A 302 -5.13 -1.66 40.41
C SER A 302 -6.58 -1.18 40.53
N LEU A 303 -7.09 -1.05 41.76
CA LEU A 303 -8.43 -0.53 42.06
C LEU A 303 -8.47 1.00 41.91
N ALA A 304 -7.41 1.70 42.33
CA ALA A 304 -7.25 3.14 42.10
C ALA A 304 -7.31 3.49 40.61
N ARG A 305 -6.49 2.82 39.78
CA ARG A 305 -6.52 2.99 38.31
C ARG A 305 -7.88 2.62 37.70
N ALA A 306 -8.55 1.60 38.25
CA ALA A 306 -9.90 1.23 37.79
C ALA A 306 -10.92 2.33 38.09
N ALA A 307 -10.78 3.06 39.19
CA ALA A 307 -11.64 4.20 39.53
C ALA A 307 -11.39 5.42 38.63
N ASP A 308 -10.15 5.69 38.22
CA ASP A 308 -9.88 6.74 37.24
C ASP A 308 -10.55 6.42 35.88
N GLN A 309 -10.50 5.16 35.45
CA GLN A 309 -11.20 4.70 34.25
C GLN A 309 -12.73 4.74 34.39
N VAL A 310 -13.26 4.62 35.60
CA VAL A 310 -14.71 4.73 35.86
C VAL A 310 -15.20 6.10 35.42
N LEU A 311 -14.51 7.18 35.81
CA LEU A 311 -14.90 8.56 35.46
C LEU A 311 -14.98 8.76 33.94
N ALA A 312 -13.95 8.35 33.21
CA ALA A 312 -13.93 8.47 31.75
C ALA A 312 -15.06 7.66 31.06
N ILE A 313 -15.40 6.48 31.59
CA ILE A 313 -16.51 5.68 31.06
C ILE A 313 -17.87 6.31 31.41
N GLU A 314 -17.98 6.95 32.56
CA GLU A 314 -19.20 7.65 32.98
C GLU A 314 -19.48 8.87 32.12
N ASP A 315 -18.47 9.67 31.81
CA ASP A 315 -18.60 10.79 30.89
C ASP A 315 -19.09 10.31 29.52
N GLN A 316 -18.56 9.19 29.02
CA GLN A 316 -19.04 8.55 27.79
C GLN A 316 -20.48 8.07 27.89
N LEU A 317 -20.91 7.57 29.05
CA LEU A 317 -22.28 7.11 29.27
C LEU A 317 -23.26 8.27 29.42
N ALA A 318 -22.84 9.38 30.05
CA ALA A 318 -23.62 10.59 30.25
C ALA A 318 -23.85 11.33 28.92
N ALA A 319 -22.80 11.45 28.10
CA ALA A 319 -22.89 11.99 26.74
C ALA A 319 -23.63 11.06 25.75
N GLY A 320 -23.89 9.81 26.16
CA GLY A 320 -24.41 8.75 25.32
C GLY A 320 -23.32 8.05 24.51
N LEU A 321 -23.39 6.72 24.42
CA LEU A 321 -22.41 5.93 23.65
C LEU A 321 -22.54 6.25 22.16
N THR A 322 -21.66 7.12 21.67
CA THR A 322 -21.51 7.40 20.23
C THR A 322 -21.03 6.16 19.49
N ARG A 323 -21.05 6.19 18.15
CA ARG A 323 -20.51 5.10 17.30
C ARG A 323 -19.07 4.72 17.70
N MET A 324 -18.27 5.71 18.08
CA MET A 324 -16.87 5.53 18.48
C MET A 324 -16.72 4.81 19.82
N HIS A 325 -17.61 5.09 20.77
CA HIS A 325 -17.53 4.54 22.12
C HIS A 325 -18.32 3.24 22.31
N THR A 326 -18.95 2.70 21.27
CA THR A 326 -19.61 1.39 21.43
C THR A 326 -18.60 0.29 21.77
N ARG A 327 -19.09 -0.80 22.37
CA ARG A 327 -18.24 -1.89 22.86
C ARG A 327 -18.29 -3.10 21.95
N VAL A 328 -17.20 -3.84 21.88
CA VAL A 328 -17.08 -5.11 21.18
C VAL A 328 -16.90 -6.28 22.15
N ALA A 329 -17.27 -7.47 21.70
CA ALA A 329 -16.86 -8.71 22.33
C ALA A 329 -16.53 -9.76 21.28
N GLY A 330 -15.39 -10.43 21.39
CA GLY A 330 -14.95 -11.37 20.37
C GLY A 330 -13.73 -12.21 20.71
N TRP A 331 -13.21 -12.90 19.71
CA TRP A 331 -12.05 -13.78 19.77
C TRP A 331 -11.11 -13.45 18.62
N TRP A 332 -9.80 -13.46 18.89
CA TRP A 332 -8.74 -13.23 17.92
C TRP A 332 -7.77 -14.40 17.97
N ARG A 333 -7.54 -15.01 16.82
CA ARG A 333 -6.71 -16.20 16.62
C ARG A 333 -5.56 -15.86 15.70
N ILE A 334 -4.41 -16.46 15.99
CA ILE A 334 -3.17 -16.32 15.23
C ILE A 334 -2.75 -17.70 14.78
N ALA A 335 -2.62 -17.93 13.48
CA ALA A 335 -2.09 -19.16 12.91
C ALA A 335 -0.60 -18.97 12.61
N VAL A 336 0.21 -19.86 13.17
CA VAL A 336 1.67 -19.90 13.03
C VAL A 336 2.07 -21.26 12.47
N THR A 337 2.85 -21.27 11.39
CA THR A 337 3.15 -22.50 10.65
C THR A 337 4.65 -22.67 10.46
N GLY A 338 5.13 -23.91 10.48
CA GLY A 338 6.49 -24.32 10.13
C GLY A 338 6.51 -25.59 9.27
N THR A 339 7.67 -25.99 8.78
CA THR A 339 7.90 -27.24 8.03
C THR A 339 7.80 -28.45 8.94
N ASP A 340 8.25 -28.32 10.19
CA ASP A 340 8.22 -29.35 11.23
C ASP A 340 7.77 -28.76 12.59
N GLU A 341 7.73 -29.63 13.61
CA GLU A 341 7.24 -29.27 14.93
C GLU A 341 8.22 -28.37 15.70
N ALA A 342 9.53 -28.57 15.52
CA ALA A 342 10.55 -27.77 16.18
C ALA A 342 10.54 -26.34 15.64
N GLU A 343 10.49 -26.17 14.31
CA GLU A 343 10.36 -24.87 13.68
C GLU A 343 9.06 -24.17 14.08
N THR A 344 7.94 -24.90 14.09
CA THR A 344 6.64 -24.33 14.51
C THR A 344 6.69 -23.85 15.97
N ALA A 345 7.29 -24.62 16.86
CA ALA A 345 7.47 -24.23 18.26
C ALA A 345 8.35 -22.98 18.40
N ALA A 346 9.47 -22.91 17.67
CA ALA A 346 10.35 -21.75 17.67
C ALA A 346 9.64 -20.49 17.15
N ARG A 347 8.88 -20.60 16.05
CA ARG A 347 8.08 -19.50 15.48
C ARG A 347 6.97 -19.05 16.43
N VAL A 348 6.30 -19.99 17.11
CA VAL A 348 5.31 -19.68 18.16
C VAL A 348 5.96 -18.88 19.29
N GLN A 349 7.17 -19.26 19.73
CA GLN A 349 7.88 -18.52 20.77
C GLN A 349 8.23 -17.10 20.30
N GLN A 350 8.71 -16.93 19.06
CA GLN A 350 8.97 -15.60 18.50
C GLN A 350 7.71 -14.72 18.46
N VAL A 351 6.55 -15.30 18.12
CA VAL A 351 5.26 -14.59 18.18
C VAL A 351 4.92 -14.21 19.62
N ILE A 352 5.10 -15.09 20.60
CA ILE A 352 4.83 -14.78 22.01
C ILE A 352 5.75 -13.64 22.51
N GLU A 353 7.05 -13.71 22.22
CA GLU A 353 8.00 -12.68 22.65
C GLU A 353 7.74 -11.33 22.00
N LEU A 354 7.32 -11.30 20.73
CA LEU A 354 6.95 -10.07 20.02
C LEU A 354 5.83 -9.27 20.74
N TYR A 355 4.96 -9.96 21.47
CA TYR A 355 3.81 -9.36 22.15
C TYR A 355 4.04 -9.12 23.65
N ARG A 356 5.10 -9.69 24.24
CA ARG A 356 5.44 -9.49 25.64
C ARG A 356 6.01 -8.08 25.91
N PRO A 357 5.76 -7.49 27.10
CA PRO A 357 4.85 -7.93 28.16
C PRO A 357 3.39 -7.47 27.95
N GLN A 358 3.13 -6.65 26.93
CA GLN A 358 1.89 -5.88 26.81
C GLN A 358 0.66 -6.75 26.47
N VAL A 359 0.83 -7.83 25.70
CA VAL A 359 -0.27 -8.69 25.25
C VAL A 359 0.04 -10.15 25.55
N ALA A 360 -0.80 -10.79 26.34
CA ALA A 360 -0.71 -12.22 26.59
C ALA A 360 -1.22 -12.99 25.37
N LEU A 361 -0.46 -14.00 24.94
CA LEU A 361 -0.87 -14.96 23.92
C LEU A 361 -0.87 -16.36 24.51
N ASP A 362 -2.00 -17.04 24.39
CA ASP A 362 -2.18 -18.39 24.90
C ASP A 362 -2.26 -19.38 23.74
N ARG A 363 -1.83 -20.63 23.98
CA ARG A 363 -2.00 -21.74 23.03
C ARG A 363 -2.97 -22.78 23.60
N PRO A 364 -4.28 -22.73 23.27
CA PRO A 364 -5.24 -23.66 23.84
C PRO A 364 -5.14 -25.05 23.21
N ARG A 365 -5.69 -26.06 23.90
CA ARG A 365 -5.89 -27.40 23.31
C ARG A 365 -6.97 -27.36 22.22
N GLY A 366 -7.05 -28.41 21.40
CA GLY A 366 -8.09 -28.53 20.35
C GLY A 366 -7.75 -27.79 19.06
N GLN A 367 -6.47 -27.84 18.67
CA GLN A 367 -5.89 -27.15 17.52
C GLN A 367 -6.69 -27.32 16.22
N PHE A 368 -7.22 -28.52 15.94
CA PHE A 368 -8.08 -28.74 14.77
C PHE A 368 -9.32 -27.83 14.74
N ARG A 369 -10.07 -27.75 15.85
CA ARG A 369 -11.26 -26.90 15.91
C ARG A 369 -10.90 -25.42 15.87
N LEU A 370 -9.79 -25.02 16.48
CA LEU A 370 -9.31 -23.64 16.42
C LEU A 370 -8.88 -23.23 15.01
N ALA A 371 -8.21 -24.11 14.27
CA ALA A 371 -7.85 -23.88 12.87
C ALA A 371 -9.11 -23.74 11.98
N ARG A 372 -10.18 -24.48 12.28
CA ARG A 372 -11.47 -24.31 11.60
C ARG A 372 -12.05 -22.90 11.74
N GLU A 373 -11.77 -22.17 12.82
CA GLU A 373 -12.25 -20.79 12.98
C GLU A 373 -11.71 -19.81 11.90
N PHE A 374 -10.68 -20.21 11.13
CA PHE A 374 -10.17 -19.43 10.00
C PHE A 374 -11.03 -19.58 8.75
N VAL A 375 -11.77 -20.69 8.62
CA VAL A 375 -12.58 -20.99 7.44
C VAL A 375 -13.90 -20.20 7.50
N PRO A 376 -14.24 -19.42 6.46
CA PRO A 376 -15.51 -18.71 6.40
C PRO A 376 -16.70 -19.63 6.67
N GLY A 377 -17.56 -19.24 7.61
CA GLY A 377 -18.79 -19.99 7.94
C GLY A 377 -18.68 -20.89 9.16
N GLU A 378 -17.47 -21.23 9.61
CA GLU A 378 -17.27 -22.14 10.73
C GLU A 378 -17.75 -21.55 12.09
N PRO A 379 -18.21 -22.42 13.01
CA PRO A 379 -18.54 -22.01 14.37
C PRO A 379 -17.27 -21.69 15.18
N ILE A 380 -17.45 -20.96 16.29
CA ILE A 380 -16.38 -20.75 17.28
C ILE A 380 -16.15 -22.07 18.01
N ALA A 381 -14.89 -22.48 18.14
CA ALA A 381 -14.51 -23.72 18.78
C ALA A 381 -14.53 -23.64 20.31
N SER A 382 -14.13 -22.49 20.87
CA SER A 382 -14.07 -22.26 22.31
C SER A 382 -14.59 -20.88 22.69
N THR A 383 -15.44 -20.83 23.72
CA THR A 383 -15.92 -19.58 24.33
C THR A 383 -14.88 -18.91 25.23
N GLY A 384 -13.81 -19.63 25.59
CA GLY A 384 -12.68 -19.10 26.36
C GLY A 384 -11.93 -17.98 25.62
N HIS A 385 -11.15 -17.19 26.37
CA HIS A 385 -10.37 -16.05 25.86
C HIS A 385 -11.18 -14.97 25.12
N ARG A 386 -12.51 -14.90 25.34
CA ARG A 386 -13.33 -13.81 24.79
C ARG A 386 -12.82 -12.47 25.30
N ARG A 387 -12.41 -11.57 24.41
CA ARG A 387 -11.96 -10.20 24.74
C ARG A 387 -13.14 -9.25 24.64
N ARG A 388 -13.10 -8.21 25.47
CA ARG A 388 -14.09 -7.14 25.51
C ARG A 388 -13.32 -5.83 25.50
N GLY A 389 -13.76 -4.88 24.68
CA GLY A 389 -13.07 -3.60 24.51
C GLY A 389 -13.98 -2.59 23.82
N SER A 390 -13.46 -1.40 23.54
CA SER A 390 -14.12 -0.41 22.68
C SER A 390 -13.96 -0.80 21.20
N VAL A 391 -14.80 -0.22 20.34
CA VAL A 391 -14.57 -0.27 18.91
C VAL A 391 -13.26 0.43 18.54
N THR A 392 -12.90 1.53 19.21
CA THR A 392 -11.59 2.19 19.05
C THR A 392 -10.42 1.23 19.25
N TRP A 393 -10.50 0.33 20.25
CA TRP A 393 -9.45 -0.67 20.48
C TRP A 393 -9.29 -1.66 19.32
N VAL A 394 -10.39 -2.05 18.68
CA VAL A 394 -10.35 -2.89 17.46
C VAL A 394 -9.84 -2.07 16.27
N ALA A 395 -10.23 -0.81 16.16
CA ALA A 395 -9.76 0.08 15.10
C ALA A 395 -8.25 0.33 15.19
N ALA A 396 -7.72 0.56 16.40
CA ALA A 396 -6.30 0.71 16.69
C ALA A 396 -5.47 -0.56 16.41
N ALA A 397 -6.11 -1.71 16.19
CA ALA A 397 -5.43 -2.90 15.68
C ALA A 397 -4.91 -2.71 14.26
N VAL A 398 -5.58 -1.85 13.48
CA VAL A 398 -5.34 -1.51 12.07
C VAL A 398 -4.87 -2.73 11.26
N PRO A 399 -5.72 -3.77 11.09
CA PRO A 399 -5.31 -4.98 10.37
C PRO A 399 -4.92 -4.70 8.91
N THR A 400 -5.42 -3.60 8.34
CA THR A 400 -5.12 -3.10 7.00
C THR A 400 -3.81 -2.32 6.91
N ALA A 401 -3.17 -2.02 8.05
CA ALA A 401 -1.87 -1.36 8.05
C ALA A 401 -0.85 -2.24 7.32
N THR A 402 -0.06 -1.60 6.47
CA THR A 402 1.02 -2.23 5.74
C THR A 402 2.22 -1.31 5.65
N ALA A 403 3.41 -1.92 5.54
CA ALA A 403 4.64 -1.25 5.13
C ALA A 403 4.82 -1.29 3.61
N ARG A 404 3.73 -1.46 2.84
CA ARG A 404 3.77 -1.45 1.37
C ARG A 404 4.29 -0.10 0.88
N VAL A 405 5.22 -0.17 -0.06
CA VAL A 405 5.83 0.96 -0.77
C VAL A 405 5.76 0.64 -2.26
N GLY A 406 5.54 1.67 -3.08
CA GLY A 406 5.41 1.54 -4.52
C GLY A 406 3.98 1.27 -4.99
N ASP A 407 3.82 1.35 -6.30
CA ASP A 407 2.56 1.27 -7.02
C ASP A 407 2.17 -0.19 -7.34
N ASP A 408 1.00 -0.39 -7.96
CA ASP A 408 0.54 -1.72 -8.43
C ASP A 408 1.16 -2.11 -9.79
N HIS A 409 1.72 -1.14 -10.52
CA HIS A 409 2.24 -1.29 -11.88
C HIS A 409 3.48 -0.41 -12.11
N GLY A 410 4.09 -0.53 -13.27
CA GLY A 410 5.28 0.24 -13.65
C GLY A 410 6.58 -0.53 -13.43
N VAL A 411 7.70 0.19 -13.46
CA VAL A 411 9.04 -0.42 -13.43
C VAL A 411 9.40 -0.92 -12.03
N LEU A 412 9.98 -2.11 -11.93
CA LEU A 412 10.44 -2.62 -10.63
C LEU A 412 11.73 -1.92 -10.21
N LEU A 413 11.66 -1.20 -9.10
CA LEU A 413 12.82 -0.56 -8.47
C LEU A 413 13.63 -1.55 -7.62
N GLY A 414 12.96 -2.52 -7.05
CA GLY A 414 13.56 -3.52 -6.18
C GLY A 414 12.55 -4.13 -5.25
N ARG A 415 12.96 -4.36 -4.01
CA ARG A 415 12.12 -4.97 -2.98
C ARG A 415 12.34 -4.34 -1.63
N THR A 416 11.30 -4.36 -0.80
CA THR A 416 11.43 -3.99 0.62
C THR A 416 12.42 -4.92 1.32
N THR A 417 13.17 -4.37 2.27
CA THR A 417 14.13 -5.11 3.12
C THR A 417 13.46 -5.74 4.34
N THR A 418 12.17 -5.48 4.54
CA THR A 418 11.37 -6.11 5.59
C THR A 418 11.36 -7.63 5.44
N ALA A 419 11.09 -8.30 6.56
CA ALA A 419 11.11 -9.75 6.63
C ALA A 419 10.12 -10.41 5.62
N THR A 420 9.00 -9.73 5.32
CA THR A 420 8.25 -9.96 4.08
C THR A 420 8.87 -9.13 2.94
N ARG A 421 9.58 -9.79 2.01
CA ARG A 421 10.12 -9.15 0.80
C ARG A 421 8.97 -8.88 -0.16
N ARG A 422 8.73 -7.60 -0.46
CA ARG A 422 7.69 -7.19 -1.41
C ARG A 422 8.31 -6.43 -2.57
N PRO A 423 7.87 -6.68 -3.81
CA PRO A 423 8.31 -5.90 -4.95
C PRO A 423 7.85 -4.46 -4.78
N VAL A 424 8.71 -3.54 -5.18
CA VAL A 424 8.43 -2.12 -5.25
C VAL A 424 8.40 -1.76 -6.73
N ALA A 425 7.20 -1.79 -7.29
CA ALA A 425 6.94 -1.21 -8.61
C ALA A 425 6.76 0.29 -8.46
N TRP A 426 7.11 1.04 -9.49
CA TRP A 426 6.90 2.48 -9.52
C TRP A 426 6.47 2.90 -10.92
N ASP A 427 5.37 3.66 -10.98
CA ASP A 427 4.95 4.37 -12.17
C ASP A 427 5.30 5.87 -12.01
N PRO A 428 6.32 6.37 -12.74
CA PRO A 428 6.74 7.77 -12.67
C PRO A 428 5.70 8.78 -13.18
N TRP A 429 4.62 8.31 -13.81
CA TRP A 429 3.62 9.14 -14.50
C TRP A 429 2.28 9.17 -13.76
N LEU A 430 2.05 8.24 -12.82
CA LEU A 430 0.81 8.11 -12.05
C LEU A 430 0.33 9.43 -11.44
N ALA A 431 1.25 10.23 -10.88
CA ALA A 431 0.93 11.51 -10.26
C ALA A 431 0.40 12.54 -11.27
N GLN A 432 0.97 12.58 -12.48
CA GLN A 432 0.61 13.49 -13.55
C GLN A 432 -0.69 13.05 -14.22
N GLU A 433 -0.80 11.78 -14.58
CA GLU A 433 -1.89 11.24 -15.40
C GLU A 433 -3.18 11.07 -14.60
N HIS A 434 -3.09 10.53 -13.38
CA HIS A 434 -4.27 10.19 -12.58
C HIS A 434 -4.58 11.19 -11.48
N HIS A 435 -3.55 11.80 -10.89
CA HIS A 435 -3.74 12.72 -9.76
C HIS A 435 -3.65 14.20 -10.15
N GLN A 436 -3.27 14.52 -11.40
CA GLN A 436 -3.08 15.90 -11.88
C GLN A 436 -2.17 16.72 -10.95
N ARG A 437 -1.10 16.09 -10.44
CA ARG A 437 -0.09 16.69 -9.56
C ARG A 437 1.28 16.69 -10.23
N SER A 438 2.23 17.44 -9.66
CA SER A 438 3.62 17.43 -10.11
C SER A 438 4.24 16.03 -9.95
N GLY A 439 4.93 15.56 -10.99
CA GLY A 439 5.73 14.33 -10.97
C GLY A 439 7.16 14.51 -10.46
N LEU A 440 7.49 15.67 -9.87
CA LEU A 440 8.83 15.94 -9.36
C LEU A 440 9.18 14.95 -8.23
N THR A 441 10.20 14.14 -8.47
CA THR A 441 10.67 13.13 -7.51
C THR A 441 12.12 13.40 -7.12
N ALA A 442 12.37 13.59 -5.82
CA ALA A 442 13.72 13.83 -5.30
C ALA A 442 14.39 12.51 -4.91
N ILE A 443 15.59 12.24 -5.43
CA ILE A 443 16.43 11.09 -5.05
C ILE A 443 17.65 11.62 -4.29
N VAL A 444 17.69 11.39 -2.98
CA VAL A 444 18.69 11.96 -2.07
C VAL A 444 19.53 10.85 -1.44
N GLY A 445 20.82 11.13 -1.23
CA GLY A 445 21.76 10.20 -0.63
C GLY A 445 23.19 10.72 -0.67
N GLY A 446 24.07 10.20 0.20
CA GLY A 446 25.49 10.56 0.22
C GLY A 446 26.27 10.04 -0.99
N PRO A 447 27.54 10.46 -1.18
CA PRO A 447 28.44 9.82 -2.14
C PRO A 447 28.52 8.31 -1.90
N GLY A 448 28.52 7.50 -2.97
CA GLY A 448 28.56 6.03 -2.86
C GLY A 448 27.25 5.34 -2.46
N SER A 449 26.17 6.07 -2.15
CA SER A 449 24.90 5.47 -1.73
C SER A 449 24.10 4.79 -2.86
N GLY A 450 24.63 4.72 -4.08
CA GLY A 450 23.97 4.10 -5.24
C GLY A 450 22.97 4.98 -6.00
N LYS A 451 22.93 6.30 -5.76
CA LYS A 451 22.01 7.22 -6.47
C LYS A 451 22.07 7.11 -7.99
N SER A 452 23.28 7.20 -8.56
CA SER A 452 23.47 7.14 -10.01
C SER A 452 23.06 5.78 -10.58
N THR A 453 23.29 4.69 -9.83
CA THR A 453 22.81 3.36 -10.20
C THR A 453 21.29 3.31 -10.23
N LEU A 454 20.60 3.83 -9.21
CA LEU A 454 19.14 3.87 -9.17
C LEU A 454 18.57 4.71 -10.32
N VAL A 455 19.10 5.92 -10.55
CA VAL A 455 18.68 6.78 -11.67
C VAL A 455 18.92 6.08 -13.00
N GLY A 456 20.08 5.46 -13.20
CA GLY A 456 20.39 4.75 -14.43
C GLY A 456 19.45 3.56 -14.67
N THR A 457 19.10 2.80 -13.64
CA THR A 457 18.11 1.73 -13.71
C THR A 457 16.72 2.27 -14.07
N ILE A 458 16.28 3.36 -13.44
CA ILE A 458 15.00 4.01 -13.75
C ILE A 458 14.97 4.42 -15.23
N VAL A 459 15.99 5.13 -15.69
CA VAL A 459 16.10 5.61 -17.07
C VAL A 459 16.10 4.43 -18.05
N HIS A 460 16.92 3.40 -17.80
CA HIS A 460 17.00 2.23 -18.66
C HIS A 460 15.65 1.50 -18.77
N LYS A 461 15.04 1.13 -17.64
CA LYS A 461 13.78 0.37 -17.61
C LYS A 461 12.63 1.15 -18.25
N THR A 462 12.52 2.44 -17.96
CA THR A 462 11.44 3.27 -18.52
C THR A 462 11.66 3.62 -19.99
N LEU A 463 12.91 3.75 -20.46
CA LEU A 463 13.21 3.93 -21.88
C LEU A 463 12.83 2.68 -22.69
N LEU A 464 13.11 1.49 -22.16
CA LEU A 464 12.62 0.24 -22.75
C LEU A 464 11.08 0.17 -22.81
N ALA A 465 10.40 0.82 -21.85
CA ALA A 465 8.95 0.97 -21.85
C ALA A 465 8.42 2.08 -22.79
N GLY A 466 9.30 2.81 -23.49
CA GLY A 466 8.96 3.86 -24.46
C GLY A 466 9.17 5.30 -23.99
N ALA A 467 9.61 5.51 -22.74
CA ALA A 467 9.84 6.85 -22.22
C ALA A 467 11.05 7.54 -22.88
N ARG A 468 10.97 8.87 -22.98
CA ARG A 468 12.07 9.72 -23.48
C ARG A 468 12.72 10.44 -22.33
N TRP A 469 14.05 10.45 -22.30
CA TRP A 469 14.83 11.06 -21.24
C TRP A 469 15.82 12.10 -21.75
N THR A 470 15.94 13.20 -21.02
CA THR A 470 17.09 14.11 -21.06
C THR A 470 17.77 14.04 -19.71
N VAL A 471 19.03 13.61 -19.68
CA VAL A 471 19.77 13.38 -18.43
C VAL A 471 20.91 14.39 -18.36
N LEU A 472 20.90 15.21 -17.30
CA LEU A 472 22.00 16.11 -16.96
C LEU A 472 22.84 15.44 -15.87
N ASP A 473 23.99 14.91 -16.25
CA ASP A 473 24.88 14.19 -15.33
C ASP A 473 26.24 14.90 -15.23
N PRO A 474 26.41 15.85 -14.29
CA PRO A 474 27.70 16.50 -14.08
C PRO A 474 28.79 15.54 -13.57
N SER A 475 28.40 14.38 -13.01
CA SER A 475 29.37 13.39 -12.53
C SER A 475 29.91 12.51 -13.65
N GLY A 476 29.12 12.25 -14.70
CA GLY A 476 29.50 11.51 -15.90
C GLY A 476 29.13 10.02 -16.02
N PRO A 477 28.93 9.20 -14.96
CA PRO A 477 28.66 7.77 -15.07
C PRO A 477 27.49 7.37 -15.98
N LEU A 478 26.43 8.19 -16.05
CA LEU A 478 25.22 7.85 -16.80
C LEU A 478 25.42 7.87 -18.32
N ALA A 479 26.52 8.48 -18.81
CA ALA A 479 26.91 8.40 -20.21
C ALA A 479 27.10 6.95 -20.68
N ALA A 480 27.46 6.03 -19.78
CA ALA A 480 27.61 4.61 -20.09
C ALA A 480 26.32 3.95 -20.61
N LEU A 481 25.14 4.46 -20.22
CA LEU A 481 23.85 3.95 -20.72
C LEU A 481 23.72 4.09 -22.24
N THR A 482 24.33 5.13 -22.81
CA THR A 482 24.30 5.37 -24.27
C THR A 482 25.10 4.34 -25.07
N ARG A 483 25.87 3.48 -24.40
CA ARG A 483 26.63 2.39 -25.02
C ARG A 483 25.93 1.03 -24.93
N LEU A 484 24.79 0.94 -24.23
CA LEU A 484 24.03 -0.31 -24.15
C LEU A 484 23.46 -0.67 -25.53
N PRO A 485 23.60 -1.92 -26.02
CA PRO A 485 23.20 -2.29 -27.38
C PRO A 485 21.75 -1.92 -27.73
N GLU A 486 20.83 -2.07 -26.78
CA GLU A 486 19.41 -1.79 -26.93
C GLU A 486 19.07 -0.29 -26.92
N ILE A 487 19.97 0.57 -26.43
CA ILE A 487 19.78 2.02 -26.32
C ILE A 487 20.62 2.79 -27.34
N ALA A 488 21.82 2.30 -27.66
CA ALA A 488 22.83 3.03 -28.42
C ALA A 488 22.34 3.63 -29.75
N PRO A 489 21.49 2.97 -30.56
CA PRO A 489 20.97 3.56 -31.79
C PRO A 489 20.04 4.76 -31.59
N PHE A 490 19.49 4.92 -30.39
CA PHE A 490 18.49 5.93 -30.05
C PHE A 490 19.01 6.99 -29.07
N ALA A 491 20.25 6.85 -28.60
CA ALA A 491 20.83 7.73 -27.59
C ALA A 491 21.97 8.57 -28.15
N ARG A 492 22.09 9.78 -27.59
CA ARG A 492 23.19 10.70 -27.90
C ARG A 492 23.82 11.18 -26.61
N HIS A 493 25.11 10.86 -26.43
CA HIS A 493 25.92 11.46 -25.37
C HIS A 493 26.55 12.76 -25.90
N ILE A 494 26.41 13.83 -25.13
CA ILE A 494 27.05 15.12 -25.41
C ILE A 494 27.91 15.48 -24.21
N ASP A 495 29.23 15.34 -24.35
CA ASP A 495 30.19 15.77 -23.34
C ASP A 495 30.40 17.28 -23.46
N LEU A 496 29.73 18.05 -22.60
CA LEU A 496 29.84 19.52 -22.60
C LEU A 496 31.21 20.02 -22.14
N GLY A 497 31.99 19.23 -21.40
CA GLY A 497 33.34 19.61 -20.97
C GLY A 497 34.37 19.54 -22.10
N ARG A 498 34.11 18.72 -23.13
CA ARG A 498 34.97 18.58 -24.32
C ARG A 498 34.30 19.05 -25.62
N ALA A 499 33.06 19.51 -25.54
CA ALA A 499 32.30 19.98 -26.69
C ALA A 499 32.97 21.20 -27.33
N ALA A 500 32.91 21.27 -28.66
CA ALA A 500 33.30 22.49 -29.37
C ALA A 500 32.40 23.66 -28.93
N PRO A 501 32.93 24.90 -28.85
CA PRO A 501 32.13 26.08 -28.61
C PRO A 501 30.93 26.16 -29.57
N GLY A 502 29.74 26.39 -29.03
CA GLY A 502 28.50 26.51 -29.81
C GLY A 502 27.66 25.22 -29.93
N VAL A 503 28.10 24.08 -29.39
CA VAL A 503 27.29 22.83 -29.34
C VAL A 503 25.96 23.04 -28.62
N LEU A 504 25.96 23.79 -27.51
CA LEU A 504 24.74 24.20 -26.81
C LEU A 504 24.54 25.72 -26.95
N ASN A 505 24.03 26.15 -28.11
CA ASN A 505 23.79 27.56 -28.37
C ASN A 505 22.32 27.93 -28.03
N PRO A 506 22.06 28.82 -27.04
CA PRO A 506 20.69 29.23 -26.68
C PRO A 506 19.90 29.84 -27.84
N TYR A 507 20.56 30.46 -28.84
CA TYR A 507 19.90 30.97 -30.04
C TYR A 507 19.31 29.85 -30.92
N ARG A 508 19.84 28.62 -30.83
CA ARG A 508 19.40 27.44 -31.59
C ARG A 508 18.33 26.62 -30.87
N VAL A 509 18.17 26.80 -29.55
CA VAL A 509 17.23 26.02 -28.73
C VAL A 509 15.78 26.28 -29.14
N VAL A 510 15.46 27.54 -29.50
CA VAL A 510 14.13 27.91 -30.01
C VAL A 510 14.10 27.68 -31.53
N ALA A 511 13.36 26.66 -31.97
CA ALA A 511 13.27 26.26 -33.37
C ALA A 511 12.75 27.38 -34.29
N GLU A 512 13.20 27.41 -35.54
CA GLU A 512 12.65 28.30 -36.58
C GLU A 512 11.23 27.85 -36.95
N PRO A 513 10.24 28.77 -37.00
CA PRO A 513 8.93 28.48 -37.55
C PRO A 513 9.04 28.07 -39.03
N VAL A 514 8.54 26.88 -39.36
CA VAL A 514 8.53 26.37 -40.74
C VAL A 514 7.23 26.79 -41.40
N LEU A 515 7.31 27.48 -42.55
CA LEU A 515 6.16 28.03 -43.27
C LEU A 515 5.08 26.97 -43.55
N VAL A 516 5.47 25.73 -43.86
CA VAL A 516 4.55 24.60 -44.15
C VAL A 516 3.60 24.25 -42.99
N ARG A 517 3.91 24.64 -41.75
CA ARG A 517 3.02 24.44 -40.59
C ARG A 517 1.90 25.47 -40.50
N PHE A 518 1.95 26.50 -41.35
CA PHE A 518 0.95 27.57 -41.45
C PHE A 518 0.12 27.46 -42.74
N THR A 519 0.48 26.53 -43.64
CA THR A 519 -0.13 26.40 -44.98
C THR A 519 -1.40 25.54 -45.03
N ASP A 520 -1.95 25.10 -43.89
CA ASP A 520 -3.26 24.40 -43.85
C ASP A 520 -4.41 25.28 -44.38
N THR A 521 -4.15 26.58 -44.60
CA THR A 521 -5.03 27.48 -45.38
C THR A 521 -4.21 28.29 -46.38
N VAL A 522 -4.56 28.18 -47.67
CA VAL A 522 -3.96 28.97 -48.76
C VAL A 522 -4.51 30.39 -48.71
N SER A 523 -3.85 31.30 -48.00
CA SER A 523 -4.15 32.75 -48.05
C SER A 523 -2.98 33.60 -47.54
N ALA A 524 -2.95 34.88 -47.94
CA ALA A 524 -1.96 35.90 -47.50
C ALA A 524 -1.84 36.06 -45.95
N THR A 525 -2.83 35.54 -45.21
CA THR A 525 -2.83 35.47 -43.75
C THR A 525 -1.82 34.47 -43.19
N ALA A 526 -1.52 33.36 -43.87
CA ALA A 526 -0.55 32.36 -43.43
C ALA A 526 0.88 32.91 -43.44
N GLU A 527 1.22 33.71 -44.46
CA GLU A 527 2.54 34.34 -44.55
C GLU A 527 2.71 35.43 -43.47
N GLN A 528 1.64 36.18 -43.16
CA GLN A 528 1.64 37.16 -42.09
C GLN A 528 1.77 36.49 -40.71
N GLN A 529 1.02 35.41 -40.45
CA GLN A 529 1.13 34.62 -39.22
C GLN A 529 2.53 34.02 -39.05
N TRP A 530 3.12 33.49 -40.12
CA TRP A 530 4.50 33.01 -40.10
C TRP A 530 5.51 34.12 -39.79
N ARG A 531 5.34 35.33 -40.35
CA ARG A 531 6.21 36.48 -40.04
C ARG A 531 6.09 36.92 -38.59
N ASP A 532 4.88 36.94 -38.05
CA ASP A 532 4.62 37.31 -36.65
C ASP A 532 5.17 36.24 -35.69
N GLU A 533 5.01 34.96 -35.98
CA GLU A 533 5.61 33.86 -35.21
C GLU A 533 7.16 33.91 -35.27
N ARG A 534 7.75 34.26 -36.42
CA ARG A 534 9.20 34.47 -36.53
C ARG A 534 9.69 35.61 -35.65
N ARG A 535 8.94 36.72 -35.58
CA ARG A 535 9.26 37.84 -34.68
C ARG A 535 9.14 37.43 -33.21
N ALA A 536 8.10 36.69 -32.84
CA ALA A 536 7.91 36.15 -31.50
C ALA A 536 9.05 35.20 -31.12
N THR A 537 9.39 34.25 -31.99
CA THR A 537 10.52 33.32 -31.84
C THR A 537 11.83 34.07 -31.61
N ALA A 538 12.12 35.10 -32.41
CA ALA A 538 13.31 35.92 -32.25
C ALA A 538 13.34 36.67 -30.90
N ALA A 539 12.19 37.12 -30.40
CA ALA A 539 12.07 37.71 -29.07
C ALA A 539 12.32 36.68 -27.96
N THR A 540 11.74 35.48 -28.08
CA THR A 540 11.97 34.36 -27.15
C THR A 540 13.44 33.96 -27.09
N ARG A 541 14.15 33.92 -28.23
CA ARG A 541 15.60 33.67 -28.28
C ARG A 541 16.38 34.72 -27.50
N ARG A 542 16.09 36.01 -27.72
CA ARG A 542 16.73 37.10 -26.97
C ARG A 542 16.50 36.98 -25.47
N GLN A 543 15.27 36.66 -25.06
CA GLN A 543 14.94 36.45 -23.66
C GLN A 543 15.71 35.26 -23.06
N LEU A 544 15.73 34.12 -23.75
CA LEU A 544 16.46 32.93 -23.31
C LEU A 544 17.95 33.20 -23.17
N VAL A 545 18.58 33.84 -24.17
CA VAL A 545 20.00 34.20 -24.13
C VAL A 545 20.30 35.13 -22.97
N THR A 546 19.46 36.14 -22.75
CA THR A 546 19.61 37.06 -21.61
C THR A 546 19.55 36.29 -20.29
N GLN A 547 18.60 35.38 -20.12
CA GLN A 547 18.47 34.57 -18.90
C GLN A 547 19.66 33.64 -18.69
N VAL A 548 20.13 32.98 -19.74
CA VAL A 548 21.33 32.12 -19.69
C VAL A 548 22.55 32.94 -19.28
N LEU A 549 22.80 34.08 -19.93
CA LEU A 549 23.95 34.94 -19.62
C LEU A 549 23.87 35.51 -18.20
N LEU A 550 22.69 35.94 -17.73
CA LEU A 550 22.51 36.35 -16.33
C LEU A 550 22.76 35.20 -15.35
N GLY A 551 22.36 33.98 -15.69
CA GLY A 551 22.57 32.79 -14.86
C GLY A 551 24.04 32.40 -14.71
N LEU A 552 24.92 32.89 -15.59
CA LEU A 552 26.37 32.68 -15.52
C LEU A 552 27.10 33.74 -14.69
N LEU A 553 26.44 34.85 -14.36
CA LEU A 553 27.03 35.94 -13.58
C LEU A 553 26.96 35.62 -12.07
N PRO A 554 27.96 36.06 -11.28
CA PRO A 554 27.90 36.00 -9.83
C PRO A 554 26.66 36.72 -9.29
N HIS A 555 26.09 36.20 -8.20
CA HIS A 555 24.82 36.68 -7.62
C HIS A 555 24.80 38.18 -7.33
N ASP A 556 25.91 38.74 -6.83
CA ASP A 556 26.02 40.16 -6.48
C ASP A 556 25.97 41.06 -7.72
N ILE A 557 26.47 40.57 -8.86
CA ILE A 557 26.48 41.27 -10.14
C ILE A 557 25.10 41.19 -10.81
N THR A 558 24.46 40.01 -10.77
CA THR A 558 23.14 39.76 -11.38
C THR A 558 22.03 40.63 -10.78
N ARG A 559 22.17 41.06 -9.52
CA ARG A 559 21.21 41.92 -8.84
C ARG A 559 21.29 43.39 -9.25
N LEU A 560 22.38 43.82 -9.87
CA LEU A 560 22.56 45.22 -10.28
C LEU A 560 21.67 45.54 -11.49
N PRO A 561 20.74 46.52 -11.37
CA PRO A 561 19.86 46.88 -12.48
C PRO A 561 20.61 47.34 -13.73
N ALA A 562 21.72 48.05 -13.55
CA ALA A 562 22.58 48.53 -14.62
C ALA A 562 23.15 47.37 -15.46
N THR A 563 23.65 46.31 -14.83
CA THR A 563 24.14 45.10 -15.51
C THR A 563 23.06 44.45 -16.37
N ARG A 564 21.82 44.33 -15.84
CA ARG A 564 20.70 43.78 -16.61
C ARG A 564 20.35 44.65 -17.82
N ILE A 565 20.33 45.98 -17.67
CA ILE A 565 20.05 46.92 -18.76
C ILE A 565 21.10 46.80 -19.86
N ARG A 566 22.39 46.80 -19.49
CA ARG A 566 23.51 46.68 -20.45
C ARG A 566 23.48 45.35 -21.20
N LEU A 567 23.26 44.24 -20.49
CA LEU A 567 23.13 42.93 -21.12
C LEU A 567 21.93 42.89 -22.09
N GLN A 568 20.79 43.46 -21.73
CA GLN A 568 19.63 43.55 -22.61
C GLN A 568 19.89 44.41 -23.85
N GLN A 569 20.62 45.52 -23.71
CA GLN A 569 21.05 46.36 -24.84
C GLN A 569 21.96 45.56 -25.78
N ALA A 570 22.99 44.90 -25.26
CA ALA A 570 23.90 44.07 -26.06
C ALA A 570 23.17 42.93 -26.79
N VAL A 571 22.25 42.23 -26.13
CA VAL A 571 21.43 41.18 -26.76
C VAL A 571 20.50 41.77 -27.83
N ARG A 572 19.95 42.98 -27.62
CA ARG A 572 19.12 43.67 -28.61
C ARG A 572 19.91 44.04 -29.86
N GLU A 573 21.16 44.49 -29.70
CA GLU A 573 22.07 44.79 -30.81
C GLU A 573 22.44 43.55 -31.62
N VAL A 574 22.70 42.41 -30.97
CA VAL A 574 22.97 41.13 -31.65
C VAL A 574 21.73 40.57 -32.35
N GLY A 575 20.54 40.84 -31.82
CA GLY A 575 19.27 40.39 -32.38
C GLY A 575 18.89 38.97 -31.97
N GLY A 576 17.89 38.39 -32.64
CA GLY A 576 17.31 37.07 -32.30
C GLY A 576 17.40 36.03 -33.41
N GLY A 577 18.38 36.16 -34.31
CA GLY A 577 18.58 35.22 -35.42
C GLY A 577 19.04 33.84 -34.95
N PRO A 578 18.72 32.75 -35.67
CA PRO A 578 19.13 31.39 -35.32
C PRO A 578 20.64 31.14 -35.55
N ASP A 579 21.28 32.01 -36.32
CA ASP A 579 22.69 32.04 -36.70
C ASP A 579 23.57 32.80 -35.70
N ARG A 580 22.96 33.47 -34.72
CA ARG A 580 23.65 34.23 -33.66
C ARG A 580 24.23 33.32 -32.59
N HIS A 581 25.20 33.81 -31.82
CA HIS A 581 25.78 33.09 -30.69
C HIS A 581 26.13 34.02 -29.52
N PRO A 582 26.23 33.52 -28.27
CA PRO A 582 26.54 34.34 -27.10
C PRO A 582 27.85 35.11 -27.19
N GLY A 583 28.85 34.57 -27.90
CA GLY A 583 30.11 35.29 -28.17
C GLY A 583 29.91 36.68 -28.82
N GLN A 584 28.95 36.83 -29.73
CA GLN A 584 28.63 38.14 -30.32
C GLN A 584 28.11 39.13 -29.27
N VAL A 585 27.37 38.65 -28.27
CA VAL A 585 26.88 39.51 -27.17
C VAL A 585 28.06 39.95 -26.30
N ILE A 586 28.99 39.03 -26.02
CA ILE A 586 30.22 39.34 -25.28
C ILE A 586 31.09 40.34 -26.04
N ASP A 587 31.19 40.23 -27.37
CA ASP A 587 31.95 41.18 -28.19
C ASP A 587 31.31 42.59 -28.18
N VAL A 588 29.97 42.66 -28.21
CA VAL A 588 29.24 43.93 -28.04
C VAL A 588 29.48 44.53 -26.64
N LEU A 589 29.39 43.72 -25.58
CA LEU A 589 29.68 44.18 -24.21
C LEU A 589 31.13 44.66 -24.06
N ARG A 590 32.10 43.97 -24.66
CA ARG A 590 33.51 44.41 -24.69
C ARG A 590 33.68 45.73 -25.43
N ARG A 591 32.92 45.97 -26.49
CA ARG A 591 32.91 47.26 -27.18
C ARG A 591 32.34 48.36 -26.29
N HIS A 592 31.18 48.14 -25.69
CA HIS A 592 30.57 49.07 -24.72
C HIS A 592 31.54 49.40 -23.56
N ALA A 593 32.26 48.40 -23.04
CA ALA A 593 33.25 48.60 -21.98
C ALA A 593 34.43 49.48 -22.43
N ARG A 594 34.91 49.32 -23.67
CA ARG A 594 35.96 50.19 -24.25
C ARG A 594 35.48 51.62 -24.49
N GLU A 595 34.19 51.78 -24.74
CA GLU A 595 33.52 53.08 -24.89
C GLU A 595 33.23 53.75 -23.53
N GLY A 596 33.65 53.14 -22.43
CA GLY A 596 33.50 53.68 -21.08
C GLY A 596 32.11 53.46 -20.47
N GLU A 597 31.29 52.57 -21.05
CA GLU A 597 29.99 52.27 -20.48
C GLU A 597 30.12 51.45 -19.19
N GLU A 598 29.65 52.03 -18.08
CA GLU A 598 29.62 51.36 -16.78
C GLU A 598 28.86 50.03 -16.85
N HIS A 599 29.36 49.03 -16.10
CA HIS A 599 28.85 47.66 -16.02
C HIS A 599 29.02 46.76 -17.26
N ALA A 600 29.53 47.27 -18.38
CA ALA A 600 29.74 46.46 -19.59
C ALA A 600 30.98 45.54 -19.52
N GLY A 601 31.97 45.86 -18.66
CA GLY A 601 33.19 45.07 -18.45
C GLY A 601 33.13 44.10 -17.26
N VAL A 602 31.97 43.97 -16.62
CA VAL A 602 31.72 43.18 -15.40
C VAL A 602 31.43 41.72 -15.72
#